data_AF-A0AAJ2B040-F1
#
_entry.id   AF-A0AAJ2B040-F1
#
_cell.length_a   1.000
_cell.length_b   1.000
_cell.length_c   1.000
_cell.angle_alpha   90.00
_cell.angle_beta   90.00
_cell.angle_gamma   90.00
#
_symmetry.space_group_name_H-M   'P 1'
#
loop_
_entity.id
_entity.type
_entity.pdbx_description
1 polymer ?
#
loop_
_entity_poly.entity_id
_entity_poly.type
_entity_poly.pdbx_seq_one_letter_code
_entity_poly.pdbx_strand_id
1 'polypeptide(L)'
;MNIRSRLLLVFSLPLVFATGCTSYYRNTEACKDKVRADYPDAASAPLKITGSNAAFHGSRVVVRGVIATPPKPPATKTAEVPAAAECTFSDATLTGFQWLAPANLAPKPPADDDE
;
A
#
# COMPACT_ATOMS: atom_id res chain seq x y z
N MET A 1 -22.36 -53.67 21.82
CA MET A 1 -22.01 -53.27 20.44
C MET A 1 -21.80 -51.76 20.41
N ASN A 2 -20.58 -51.34 20.08
CA ASN A 2 -20.00 -50.04 20.42
C ASN A 2 -20.53 -48.88 19.55
N ILE A 3 -20.98 -47.79 20.17
CA ILE A 3 -21.43 -46.51 19.57
C ILE A 3 -20.29 -45.68 18.91
N ARG A 4 -19.10 -46.26 18.75
CA ARG A 4 -17.88 -45.57 18.33
C ARG A 4 -17.78 -45.25 16.83
N SER A 5 -18.86 -45.25 16.06
CA SER A 5 -18.78 -45.12 14.61
C SER A 5 -19.94 -44.35 13.98
N ARG A 6 -20.18 -43.10 14.43
CA ARG A 6 -21.03 -42.11 13.71
C ARG A 6 -20.53 -40.68 13.89
N LEU A 7 -19.21 -40.48 13.79
CA LEU A 7 -18.59 -39.16 13.94
C LEU A 7 -17.77 -38.79 12.69
N LEU A 8 -18.33 -39.06 11.50
CA LEU A 8 -17.76 -38.62 10.21
C LEU A 8 -18.89 -38.29 9.24
N LEU A 9 -19.82 -37.41 9.65
CA LEU A 9 -20.84 -36.88 8.75
C LEU A 9 -20.63 -35.37 8.59
N VAL A 10 -19.78 -35.07 7.60
CA VAL A 10 -19.86 -33.91 6.69
C VAL A 10 -19.88 -32.52 7.35
N PHE A 11 -18.69 -32.01 7.67
CA PHE A 11 -18.43 -30.56 7.72
C PHE A 11 -17.81 -30.13 6.38
N SER A 12 -18.62 -30.10 5.31
CA SER A 12 -18.25 -29.39 4.09
C SER A 12 -18.43 -27.90 4.33
N LEU A 13 -17.40 -27.21 4.83
CA LEU A 13 -17.34 -25.75 4.79
C LEU A 13 -17.20 -25.33 3.32
N PRO A 14 -18.14 -24.57 2.73
CA PRO A 14 -17.90 -23.96 1.43
C PRO A 14 -16.94 -22.79 1.62
N LEU A 15 -15.63 -23.06 1.47
CA LEU A 15 -14.56 -22.05 1.56
C LEU A 15 -14.43 -21.25 0.24
N VAL A 16 -15.53 -20.76 -0.34
CA VAL A 16 -15.53 -20.16 -1.70
C VAL A 16 -15.79 -18.64 -1.70
N PHE A 17 -15.31 -17.93 -0.67
CA PHE A 17 -15.25 -16.45 -0.68
C PHE A 17 -13.84 -15.90 -0.40
N ALA A 18 -12.80 -16.74 -0.53
CA ALA A 18 -11.43 -16.34 -0.19
C ALA A 18 -10.67 -15.62 -1.32
N THR A 19 -11.16 -15.66 -2.57
CA THR A 19 -10.44 -15.05 -3.70
C THR A 19 -10.31 -13.53 -3.57
N GLY A 20 -11.27 -12.87 -2.91
CA GLY A 20 -11.23 -11.43 -2.74
C GLY A 20 -10.26 -10.93 -1.66
N CYS A 21 -10.10 -11.69 -0.57
CA CYS A 21 -9.23 -11.32 0.54
C CYS A 21 -7.75 -11.53 0.21
N THR A 22 -7.43 -12.52 -0.63
CA THR A 22 -6.05 -12.77 -1.08
C THR A 22 -5.56 -11.64 -1.97
N SER A 23 -6.40 -11.13 -2.89
CA SER A 23 -6.09 -9.98 -3.73
C SER A 23 -5.84 -8.71 -2.91
N TYR A 24 -6.69 -8.44 -1.92
CA TYR A 24 -6.54 -7.29 -1.04
C TYR A 24 -5.16 -7.25 -0.36
N TYR A 25 -4.75 -8.35 0.27
CA TYR A 25 -3.48 -8.41 0.99
C TYR A 25 -2.29 -8.38 0.03
N ARG A 26 -2.34 -9.19 -1.04
CA ARG A 26 -1.28 -9.24 -2.06
C ARG A 26 -1.04 -7.87 -2.67
N ASN A 27 -2.08 -7.18 -3.11
CA ASN A 27 -1.96 -5.87 -3.75
C ASN A 27 -1.47 -4.82 -2.76
N THR A 28 -1.88 -4.92 -1.50
CA THR A 28 -1.40 -4.03 -0.44
C THR A 28 0.11 -4.15 -0.24
N GLU A 29 0.63 -5.37 -0.12
CA GLU A 29 2.08 -5.59 0.01
C GLU A 29 2.84 -5.21 -1.26
N ALA A 30 2.32 -5.59 -2.44
CA ALA A 30 2.92 -5.18 -3.71
C ALA A 30 3.00 -3.66 -3.85
N CYS A 31 1.99 -2.93 -3.38
CA CYS A 31 2.04 -1.47 -3.39
C CYS A 31 3.07 -0.91 -2.41
N LYS A 32 3.18 -1.46 -1.19
CA LYS A 32 4.23 -1.05 -0.23
C LYS A 32 5.63 -1.27 -0.80
N ASP A 33 5.83 -2.38 -1.50
CA ASP A 33 7.11 -2.68 -2.14
C ASP A 33 7.39 -1.74 -3.31
N LYS A 34 6.37 -1.47 -4.14
CA LYS A 34 6.50 -0.48 -5.22
C LYS A 34 6.83 0.91 -4.67
N VAL A 35 6.17 1.34 -3.60
CA VAL A 35 6.45 2.63 -2.91
C VAL A 35 7.90 2.71 -2.45
N ARG A 36 8.42 1.65 -1.81
CA ARG A 36 9.82 1.62 -1.35
C ARG A 36 10.80 1.62 -2.52
N ALA A 37 10.50 0.87 -3.58
CA ALA A 37 11.35 0.75 -4.75
C ALA A 37 11.38 2.04 -5.60
N ASP A 38 10.26 2.78 -5.64
CA ASP A 38 10.15 4.04 -6.39
C ASP A 38 10.80 5.22 -5.66
N TYR A 39 10.91 5.15 -4.34
CA TYR A 39 11.38 6.26 -3.53
C TYR A 39 12.90 6.50 -3.73
N PRO A 40 13.32 7.62 -4.33
CA PRO A 40 14.71 7.83 -4.75
C PRO A 40 15.66 8.12 -3.59
N ASP A 41 15.16 8.72 -2.50
CA ASP A 41 15.99 9.30 -1.43
C ASP A 41 16.09 8.40 -0.19
N ALA A 42 15.86 7.09 -0.33
CA ALA A 42 15.81 6.13 0.77
C ALA A 42 17.04 6.15 1.69
N ALA A 43 18.23 6.44 1.15
CA ALA A 43 19.48 6.49 1.89
C ALA A 43 19.64 7.75 2.76
N SER A 44 19.16 8.91 2.27
CA SER A 44 19.37 10.20 2.93
C SER A 44 18.18 10.65 3.76
N ALA A 45 16.98 10.22 3.39
CA ALA A 45 15.75 10.55 4.11
C ALA A 45 14.85 9.31 4.14
N PRO A 46 14.99 8.41 5.13
CA PRO A 46 14.30 7.13 5.10
C PRO A 46 12.78 7.29 5.16
N LEU A 47 12.08 6.56 4.29
CA LEU A 47 10.62 6.46 4.27
C LEU A 47 10.16 5.37 5.24
N LYS A 48 9.39 5.77 6.27
CA LYS A 48 8.72 4.87 7.19
C LYS A 48 7.24 4.76 6.82
N ILE A 49 6.83 3.60 6.31
CA ILE A 49 5.40 3.31 6.08
C ILE A 49 4.69 3.21 7.43
N THR A 50 3.64 4.01 7.61
CA THR A 50 2.85 4.09 8.84
C THR A 50 1.49 3.41 8.70
N GLY A 51 1.03 3.19 7.47
CA GLY A 51 -0.18 2.42 7.23
C GLY A 51 -0.52 2.30 5.75
N SER A 52 -1.56 1.53 5.47
CA SER A 52 -2.10 1.38 4.12
C SER A 52 -3.61 1.20 4.22
N ASN A 53 -4.33 1.67 3.23
CA ASN A 53 -5.75 1.38 3.05
C ASN A 53 -5.98 0.96 1.61
N ALA A 54 -6.88 0.02 1.38
CA ALA A 54 -7.19 -0.45 0.05
C ALA A 54 -8.70 -0.52 -0.17
N ALA A 55 -9.11 -0.22 -1.40
CA ALA A 55 -10.47 -0.39 -1.86
C ALA A 55 -10.82 -1.88 -1.94
N PHE A 56 -12.09 -2.16 -2.22
CA PHE A 56 -12.59 -3.53 -2.40
C PHE A 56 -11.72 -4.32 -3.38
N HIS A 57 -11.40 -5.57 -3.01
CA HIS A 57 -10.47 -6.46 -3.72
C HIS A 57 -9.02 -5.97 -3.90
N GLY A 58 -8.62 -4.86 -3.27
CA GLY A 58 -7.28 -4.31 -3.45
C GLY A 58 -7.10 -3.61 -4.82
N SER A 59 -8.19 -3.24 -5.49
CA SER A 59 -8.18 -2.55 -6.80
C SER A 59 -7.48 -1.20 -6.78
N ARG A 60 -7.47 -0.54 -5.62
CA ARG A 60 -6.75 0.71 -5.38
C ARG A 60 -6.19 0.69 -3.98
N VAL A 61 -4.89 0.86 -3.84
CA VAL A 61 -4.18 0.83 -2.55
C VAL A 61 -3.53 2.18 -2.35
N VAL A 62 -3.80 2.82 -1.21
CA VAL A 62 -3.09 4.01 -0.76
C VAL A 62 -2.18 3.63 0.41
N VAL A 63 -0.88 3.79 0.21
CA VAL A 63 0.14 3.61 1.23
C VAL A 63 0.48 4.98 1.82
N ARG A 64 0.53 5.07 3.15
CA ARG A 64 0.90 6.29 3.88
C ARG A 64 2.15 6.04 4.71
N GLY A 65 2.94 7.08 4.86
CA GLY A 65 4.18 7.05 5.63
C GLY A 65 4.63 8.42 6.03
N VAL A 66 5.82 8.44 6.64
CA VAL A 66 6.56 9.65 6.96
C VAL A 66 7.99 9.50 6.46
N ILE A 67 8.51 10.57 5.88
CA ILE A 67 9.90 10.67 5.45
C ILE A 67 10.64 11.47 6.53
N ALA A 68 11.66 10.85 7.12
CA ALA A 68 12.51 11.53 8.09
C ALA A 68 13.57 12.35 7.34
N THR A 69 13.41 13.66 7.33
CA THR A 69 14.35 14.58 6.67
C THR A 69 15.40 15.08 7.67
N PRO A 70 16.69 15.06 7.31
CA PRO A 70 17.75 15.53 8.19
C PRO A 70 17.58 17.01 8.52
N PRO A 71 17.97 17.43 9.74
CA PRO A 71 17.89 18.83 10.14
C PRO A 71 18.72 19.73 9.21
N LYS A 72 18.10 20.81 8.72
CA LYS A 72 18.82 21.89 8.03
C LYS A 72 19.18 22.98 9.05
N PRO A 73 20.44 23.42 9.15
CA PRO A 73 20.83 24.49 10.07
C PRO A 73 19.95 25.74 9.92
N PRO A 74 19.51 26.39 11.01
CA PRO A 74 19.91 26.18 12.41
C PRO A 74 19.12 25.11 13.17
N ALA A 75 18.21 24.39 12.51
CA ALA A 75 17.43 23.35 13.16
C ALA A 75 18.32 22.19 13.60
N THR A 76 18.01 21.60 14.75
CA THR A 76 18.72 20.44 15.31
C THR A 76 17.88 19.16 15.32
N LYS A 77 16.58 19.28 15.02
CA LYS A 77 15.63 18.16 15.01
C LYS A 77 15.32 17.72 13.59
N THR A 78 15.31 16.41 13.37
CA THR A 78 14.76 15.76 12.17
C THR A 78 13.30 16.16 12.01
N ALA A 79 12.91 16.55 10.79
CA ALA A 79 11.52 16.84 10.47
C ALA A 79 10.87 15.62 9.80
N GLU A 80 9.63 15.29 10.20
CA GLU A 80 8.84 14.24 9.59
C GLU A 80 7.92 14.85 8.52
N VAL A 81 8.14 14.48 7.27
CA VAL A 81 7.32 14.93 6.14
C VAL A 81 6.31 13.83 5.79
N PRO A 82 5.00 14.12 5.75
CA PRO A 82 4.01 13.13 5.37
C PRO A 82 4.21 12.70 3.92
N ALA A 83 4.14 11.39 3.69
CA ALA A 83 4.26 10.78 2.38
C ALA A 83 3.06 9.87 2.12
N ALA A 84 2.61 9.86 0.87
CA ALA A 84 1.55 8.98 0.44
C ALA A 84 1.73 8.64 -1.05
N ALA A 85 1.44 7.40 -1.40
CA ALA A 85 1.36 6.98 -2.79
C ALA A 85 0.16 6.08 -2.99
N GLU A 86 -0.29 6.02 -4.23
CA GLU A 86 -1.39 5.21 -4.68
C GLU A 86 -0.93 4.23 -5.75
N CYS A 87 -1.42 3.00 -5.64
CA CYS A 87 -1.30 1.98 -6.68
C CYS A 87 -2.70 1.58 -7.13
N THR A 88 -2.89 1.42 -8.44
CA THR A 88 -4.10 0.83 -9.02
C THR A 88 -3.78 -0.56 -9.55
N PHE A 89 -4.75 -1.46 -9.41
CA PHE A 89 -4.64 -2.85 -9.82
C PHE A 89 -5.86 -3.30 -10.61
N SER A 90 -5.61 -4.06 -11.66
CA SER A 90 -6.62 -4.92 -12.29
C SER A 90 -6.38 -6.33 -11.79
N ASP A 91 -7.31 -6.85 -11.00
CA ASP A 91 -7.13 -8.06 -10.18
C ASP A 91 -5.86 -7.99 -9.34
N ALA A 92 -4.81 -8.72 -9.72
CA ALA A 92 -3.54 -8.78 -9.01
C ALA A 92 -2.36 -8.20 -9.81
N THR A 93 -2.66 -7.49 -10.90
CA THR A 93 -1.68 -6.86 -11.78
C THR A 93 -1.68 -5.36 -11.51
N LEU A 94 -0.50 -4.81 -11.19
CA LEU A 94 -0.32 -3.37 -11.01
C LEU A 94 -0.49 -2.66 -12.36
N THR A 95 -1.47 -1.77 -12.45
CA THR A 95 -1.78 -0.99 -13.66
C THR A 95 -1.34 0.46 -13.58
N GLY A 96 -1.14 0.96 -12.37
CA GLY A 96 -0.74 2.34 -12.15
C GLY A 96 -0.08 2.56 -10.80
N PHE A 97 0.76 3.58 -10.75
CA PHE A 97 1.43 4.05 -9.54
C PHE A 97 1.57 5.56 -9.63
N GLN A 98 1.23 6.26 -8.54
CA GLN A 98 1.49 7.69 -8.42
C GLN A 98 1.78 8.07 -6.97
N TRP A 99 2.72 8.99 -6.77
CA TRP A 99 2.85 9.69 -5.50
C TRP A 99 1.70 10.69 -5.33
N LEU A 100 1.14 10.75 -4.13
CA LEU A 100 0.17 11.74 -3.71
C LEU A 100 0.81 12.84 -2.86
N ALA A 101 1.88 12.50 -2.13
CA ALA A 101 2.66 13.41 -1.32
C ALA A 101 4.04 12.81 -1.01
N PRO A 102 5.05 13.64 -0.68
CA PRO A 102 5.06 15.10 -0.78
C PRO A 102 5.08 15.64 -2.23
N ALA A 103 4.87 16.95 -2.39
CA ALA A 103 4.70 17.60 -3.71
C ALA A 103 5.90 17.46 -4.66
N ASN A 104 7.10 17.23 -4.14
CA ASN A 104 8.29 16.94 -4.94
C ASN A 104 8.32 15.52 -5.53
N LEU A 105 7.51 14.61 -5.00
CA LEU A 105 7.33 13.25 -5.55
C LEU A 105 6.05 13.15 -6.37
N ALA A 106 5.01 13.90 -6.00
CA ALA A 106 3.73 13.90 -6.70
C ALA A 106 3.86 14.45 -8.14
N PRO A 107 3.05 13.95 -9.09
CA PRO A 107 2.99 14.52 -10.42
C PRO A 107 2.71 16.02 -10.37
N LYS A 108 3.43 16.79 -11.19
CA LYS A 108 3.17 18.23 -11.31
C LYS A 108 1.76 18.42 -11.92
N PRO A 109 0.95 19.37 -11.41
CA PRO A 109 -0.29 19.74 -12.06
C PRO A 109 0.00 20.14 -13.53
N PRO A 110 -0.93 19.86 -14.47
CA PRO A 110 -0.80 20.42 -15.81
C PRO A 110 -0.67 21.94 -15.69
N ALA A 111 0.24 22.53 -16.45
CA ALA A 111 0.26 23.99 -16.56
C ALA A 111 -1.07 24.39 -17.21
N ASP A 112 -1.76 25.37 -16.62
CA ASP A 112 -2.83 26.04 -17.32
C ASP A 112 -2.16 26.71 -18.53
N ASP A 113 -2.34 26.15 -19.72
CA ASP A 113 -2.02 26.84 -20.95
C ASP A 113 -3.01 28.01 -21.03
N ASP A 114 -2.60 29.18 -20.51
CA ASP A 114 -3.30 30.45 -20.65
C ASP A 114 -3.42 30.75 -22.16
N GLU A 115 -4.57 30.44 -22.75
CA GLU A 115 -4.98 30.92 -24.09
C GLU A 115 -5.62 32.31 -24.01
#